data_AF-A0ABD3NZZ9-F1
#
_entry.id   AF-A0ABD3NZZ9-F1
#
_cell.length_a   1.000
_cell.length_b   1.000
_cell.length_c   1.000
_cell.angle_alpha   90.00
_cell.angle_beta   90.00
_cell.angle_gamma   90.00
#
_symmetry.space_group_name_H-M   'P 1'
#
loop_
_entity.id
_entity.type
_entity.pdbx_description
1 polymer ?
#
loop_
_entity_poly.entity_id
_entity_poly.type
_entity_poly.pdbx_seq_one_letter_code
_entity_poly.pdbx_strand_id
1 'polypeptide(L)'
;MLMMPFHFKREELDSNLVVGPHTVVAPSYDPHCERRDISRGCLPVAVISAEKLLDLNEGPAETAAIANVLLSSAKMSPYVVDAEAWDCIWAELIVHRKGARTVVDRPNTPYTEADYNFSSEMLDAMITELDRLITKYSSSEWSSLGTANRIVDLVSWHRGLTQAELDEMNSGRRKLSAKDFLGPTEREKRRLASLANHEGGPAPGNAPNSPNTGYFDAMARERIALKRRKARKAQRQRKAQRKDDRRAERTLTLLRRDE
;
A
#
# COMPACT_ATOMS: atom_id res chain seq x y z
N MET A 1 -5.52 7.86 -16.49
CA MET A 1 -6.11 6.86 -15.57
C MET A 1 -5.79 7.36 -14.16
N LEU A 2 -6.79 7.88 -13.45
CA LEU A 2 -6.64 8.23 -12.03
C LEU A 2 -6.56 6.91 -11.24
N MET A 3 -5.41 6.60 -10.66
CA MET A 3 -5.33 5.51 -9.68
C MET A 3 -6.32 5.81 -8.56
N MET A 4 -7.25 4.90 -8.31
CA MET A 4 -8.00 4.92 -7.06
C MET A 4 -7.04 4.41 -5.97
N PRO A 5 -6.51 5.26 -5.07
CA PRO A 5 -5.40 4.97 -4.15
C PRO A 5 -5.70 3.90 -3.10
N PHE A 6 -6.94 3.41 -3.01
CA PHE A 6 -7.40 2.50 -1.95
C PHE A 6 -8.17 1.30 -2.49
N HIS A 7 -8.17 1.08 -3.81
CA HIS A 7 -8.72 -0.15 -4.37
C HIS A 7 -7.57 -1.06 -4.80
N PHE A 8 -6.94 -1.67 -3.81
CA PHE A 8 -5.91 -2.66 -4.05
C PHE A 8 -6.57 -3.95 -4.55
N LYS A 9 -6.13 -4.44 -5.70
CA LYS A 9 -6.47 -5.81 -6.10
C LYS A 9 -5.77 -6.77 -5.15
N ARG A 10 -6.32 -7.97 -4.98
CA ARG A 10 -5.72 -9.01 -4.12
C ARG A 10 -4.28 -9.32 -4.54
N GLU A 11 -3.98 -9.21 -5.83
CA GLU A 11 -2.63 -9.37 -6.36
C GLU A 11 -1.70 -8.21 -5.97
N GLU A 12 -2.22 -6.99 -5.77
CA GLU A 12 -1.45 -5.78 -5.37
C GLU A 12 -1.18 -5.75 -3.85
N LEU A 13 -1.92 -6.54 -3.07
CA LEU A 13 -1.72 -6.74 -1.63
C LEU A 13 -0.68 -7.85 -1.34
N ASP A 14 0.01 -8.34 -2.37
CA ASP A 14 1.03 -9.37 -2.19
C ASP A 14 2.29 -8.76 -1.54
N SER A 15 2.59 -9.13 -0.30
CA SER A 15 3.82 -8.74 0.38
C SER A 15 5.09 -9.06 -0.42
N ASN A 16 5.06 -10.11 -1.27
CA ASN A 16 6.18 -10.47 -2.13
C ASN A 16 6.47 -9.44 -3.23
N LEU A 17 5.52 -8.55 -3.55
CA LEU A 17 5.74 -7.45 -4.50
C LEU A 17 6.55 -6.30 -3.89
N VAL A 18 6.48 -6.12 -2.58
CA VAL A 18 7.09 -4.98 -1.88
C VAL A 18 8.39 -5.40 -1.19
N VAL A 19 8.39 -6.57 -0.54
CA VAL A 19 9.51 -7.11 0.21
C VAL A 19 9.62 -8.62 -0.03
N GLY A 20 9.87 -9.02 -1.28
CA GLY A 20 10.25 -10.41 -1.55
C GLY A 20 11.57 -10.76 -0.86
N PRO A 21 11.81 -12.04 -0.50
CA PRO A 21 12.98 -12.49 0.29
C PRO A 21 14.36 -12.23 -0.38
N HIS A 22 14.37 -11.76 -1.63
CA HIS A 22 15.58 -11.44 -2.39
C HIS A 22 15.60 -10.00 -2.94
N THR A 23 14.71 -9.14 -2.46
CA THR A 23 14.63 -7.75 -2.92
C THR A 23 15.66 -6.93 -2.17
N VAL A 24 16.84 -6.74 -2.77
CA VAL A 24 17.81 -5.76 -2.27
C VAL A 24 17.30 -4.38 -2.67
N VAL A 25 16.71 -3.66 -1.72
CA VAL A 25 16.32 -2.27 -1.93
C VAL A 25 17.59 -1.43 -1.88
N ALA A 26 18.09 -1.05 -3.06
CA ALA A 26 19.17 -0.06 -3.14
C ALA A 26 18.62 1.29 -2.63
N PRO A 27 19.32 1.98 -1.70
CA PRO A 27 18.89 3.30 -1.27
C PRO A 27 18.88 4.24 -2.47
N SER A 28 17.73 4.85 -2.74
CA SER A 28 17.60 5.98 -3.67
C SER A 28 17.68 7.25 -2.86
N TYR A 29 18.60 8.14 -3.23
CA TYR A 29 18.71 9.46 -2.62
C TYR A 29 17.94 10.49 -3.46
N ASP A 30 17.54 11.59 -2.81
CA ASP A 30 16.94 12.71 -3.52
C ASP A 30 18.01 13.30 -4.48
N PRO A 31 17.72 13.43 -5.80
CA PRO A 31 18.67 14.04 -6.75
C PRO A 31 19.09 15.46 -6.36
N HIS A 32 18.25 16.21 -5.65
CA HIS A 32 18.59 17.54 -5.12
C HIS A 32 19.70 17.44 -4.05
N CYS A 33 19.68 16.36 -3.27
CA CYS A 33 20.74 16.07 -2.31
C CYS A 33 22.07 15.72 -2.95
N GLU A 34 22.05 14.92 -4.00
CA GLU A 34 23.26 14.56 -4.74
C GLU A 34 23.86 15.77 -5.47
N ARG A 35 23.00 16.63 -6.03
CA ARG A 35 23.40 17.84 -6.75
C ARG A 35 23.83 19.00 -5.83
N ARG A 36 23.63 18.85 -4.52
CA ARG A 36 23.95 19.87 -3.49
C ARG A 36 23.27 21.21 -3.74
N ASP A 37 22.09 21.21 -4.36
CA ASP A 37 21.31 22.43 -4.59
C ASP A 37 20.45 22.81 -3.35
N ILE A 38 20.42 21.96 -2.32
CA ILE A 38 19.84 22.27 -1.01
C ILE A 38 20.85 23.03 -0.15
N SER A 39 20.61 24.33 0.02
CA SER A 39 21.52 25.29 0.66
C SER A 39 21.91 24.99 2.12
N ARG A 40 21.12 24.17 2.84
CA ARG A 40 21.38 23.78 4.24
C ARG A 40 21.75 22.30 4.39
N GLY A 41 22.12 21.64 3.28
CA GLY A 41 22.40 20.22 3.26
C GLY A 41 21.12 19.37 3.29
N CYS A 42 21.30 18.06 3.44
CA CYS A 42 20.25 17.06 3.28
C CYS A 42 19.78 16.44 4.58
N LEU A 43 19.75 17.26 5.62
CA LEU A 43 19.19 16.88 6.90
C LEU A 43 17.80 17.48 7.03
N PRO A 44 16.84 16.75 7.62
CA PRO A 44 15.52 17.30 7.88
C PRO A 44 15.64 18.49 8.82
N VAL A 45 15.01 19.60 8.44
CA VAL A 45 14.95 20.83 9.26
C VAL A 45 13.95 20.66 10.40
N ALA A 46 12.87 19.90 10.16
CA ALA A 46 11.86 19.57 11.14
C ALA A 46 11.21 18.23 10.79
N VAL A 47 10.54 17.65 11.78
CA VAL A 47 9.78 16.40 11.68
C VAL A 47 8.41 16.66 12.26
N ILE A 48 7.38 16.54 11.42
CA ILE A 48 5.99 16.85 11.74
C ILE A 48 5.18 15.56 11.61
N SER A 49 4.32 15.26 12.58
CA SER A 49 3.40 14.12 12.50
C SER A 49 2.03 14.55 12.03
N ALA A 50 1.51 13.86 11.02
CA ALA A 50 0.14 14.06 10.55
C ALA A 50 -0.88 13.58 11.59
N GLU A 51 -0.57 12.50 12.30
CA GLU A 51 -1.40 11.92 13.36
C GLU A 51 -1.54 12.88 14.53
N LYS A 52 -0.42 13.46 14.99
CA LYS A 52 -0.44 14.49 16.03
C LYS A 52 -1.10 15.78 15.55
N LEU A 53 -0.96 16.15 14.27
CA LEU A 53 -1.66 17.30 13.70
C LEU A 53 -3.20 17.13 13.72
N LEU A 54 -3.69 15.89 13.62
CA LEU A 54 -5.11 15.57 13.71
C LEU A 54 -5.61 15.40 15.16
N ASP A 55 -4.70 15.27 16.12
CA ASP A 55 -5.05 15.13 17.54
C ASP A 55 -5.59 16.46 18.11
N LEU A 56 -6.63 16.38 18.93
CA LEU A 56 -7.29 17.57 19.45
C LEU A 56 -6.48 18.34 20.48
N ASN A 57 -5.51 17.69 21.13
CA ASN A 57 -4.68 18.29 22.17
C ASN A 57 -3.30 18.67 21.62
N GLU A 58 -2.72 17.84 20.76
CA GLU A 58 -1.38 18.03 20.22
C GLU A 58 -1.36 18.77 18.87
N GLY A 59 -2.49 18.83 18.16
CA GLY A 59 -2.62 19.44 16.84
C GLY A 59 -2.24 20.93 16.75
N PRO A 60 -2.68 21.78 17.71
CA PRO A 60 -2.24 23.18 17.75
C PRO A 60 -0.71 23.32 17.86
N ALA A 61 -0.07 22.48 18.69
CA ALA A 61 1.38 22.49 18.85
C ALA A 61 2.11 22.05 17.57
N GLU A 62 1.59 21.06 16.84
CA GLU A 62 2.14 20.69 15.53
C GLU A 62 1.95 21.79 14.48
N THR A 63 0.83 22.51 14.51
CA THR A 63 0.61 23.67 13.64
C THR A 63 1.62 24.77 13.90
N ALA A 64 1.90 25.06 15.18
CA ALA A 64 2.94 26.00 15.56
C ALA A 64 4.34 25.53 15.13
N ALA A 65 4.64 24.23 15.21
CA ALA A 65 5.89 23.68 14.72
C ALA A 65 6.07 23.91 13.21
N ILE A 66 5.02 23.68 12.40
CA ILE A 66 5.02 23.98 10.96
C ILE A 66 5.26 25.49 10.73
N ALA A 67 4.51 26.35 11.42
CA ALA A 67 4.60 27.79 11.22
C ALA A 67 5.99 28.34 11.59
N ASN A 68 6.59 27.84 12.67
CA ASN A 68 7.96 28.20 13.07
C ASN A 68 9.00 27.79 12.03
N VAL A 69 8.84 26.64 11.36
CA VAL A 69 9.71 26.24 10.25
C VAL A 69 9.59 27.22 9.10
N LEU A 70 8.38 27.65 8.75
CA LEU A 70 8.13 28.62 7.69
C LEU A 70 8.70 30.01 8.03
N LEU A 71 8.56 30.45 9.29
CA LEU A 71 9.16 31.69 9.79
C LEU A 71 10.69 31.69 9.70
N SER A 72 11.33 30.54 9.88
CA SER A 72 12.79 30.43 9.76
C SER A 72 13.33 30.57 8.32
N SER A 73 12.43 30.59 7.33
CA SER A 73 12.76 30.73 5.92
C SER A 73 12.56 32.17 5.46
N ALA A 74 13.63 32.82 5.00
CA ALA A 74 13.56 34.19 4.48
C ALA A 74 12.58 34.37 3.31
N LYS A 75 12.30 33.29 2.56
CA LYS A 75 11.34 33.32 1.44
C LYS A 75 9.88 33.23 1.89
N MET A 76 9.62 32.58 3.03
CA MET A 76 8.26 32.30 3.50
C MET A 76 7.85 33.22 4.66
N SER A 77 8.79 33.63 5.50
CA SER A 77 8.57 34.47 6.68
C SER A 77 7.64 35.67 6.45
N PRO A 78 7.76 36.46 5.36
CA PRO A 78 6.87 37.60 5.12
C PRO A 78 5.40 37.23 4.87
N TYR A 79 5.13 35.96 4.55
CA TYR A 79 3.80 35.42 4.25
C TYR A 79 3.23 34.57 5.39
N VAL A 80 3.99 34.35 6.47
CA VAL A 80 3.49 33.62 7.63
C VAL A 80 2.64 34.56 8.46
N VAL A 81 1.40 34.15 8.71
CA VAL A 81 0.44 34.86 9.58
C VAL A 81 0.93 34.85 11.03
N ASP A 82 0.53 35.86 11.79
CA ASP A 82 0.95 36.03 13.19
C ASP A 82 0.54 34.84 14.08
N ALA A 83 1.31 34.61 15.15
CA ALA A 83 1.20 33.41 15.98
C ALA A 83 -0.16 33.27 16.68
N GLU A 84 -0.83 34.38 16.96
CA GLU A 84 -2.16 34.42 17.57
C GLU A 84 -3.23 33.79 16.67
N ALA A 85 -2.98 33.67 15.36
CA ALA A 85 -3.92 33.08 14.41
C ALA A 85 -3.72 31.56 14.20
N TRP A 86 -2.61 30.97 14.63
CA TRP A 86 -2.27 29.58 14.29
C TRP A 86 -3.27 28.56 14.83
N ASP A 87 -3.66 28.69 16.10
CA ASP A 87 -4.65 27.81 16.73
C ASP A 87 -6.02 27.94 16.07
N CYS A 88 -6.38 29.16 15.65
CA CYS A 88 -7.61 29.43 14.92
C CYS A 88 -7.60 28.77 13.53
N ILE A 89 -6.47 28.86 12.82
CA ILE A 89 -6.29 28.20 11.52
C ILE A 89 -6.42 26.68 11.68
N TRP A 90 -5.77 26.11 12.70
CA TRP A 90 -5.89 24.67 12.99
C TRP A 90 -7.33 24.27 13.29
N ALA A 91 -8.03 25.00 14.15
CA ALA A 91 -9.43 24.73 14.48
C ALA A 91 -10.31 24.79 13.22
N GLU A 92 -10.13 25.81 12.38
CA GLU A 92 -10.91 25.96 11.17
C GLU A 92 -10.64 24.86 10.13
N LEU A 93 -9.37 24.49 9.94
CA LEU A 93 -8.98 23.50 8.95
C LEU A 93 -9.23 22.06 9.39
N ILE A 94 -8.92 21.73 10.65
CA ILE A 94 -8.93 20.36 11.17
C ILE A 94 -10.24 20.05 11.90
N VAL A 95 -10.63 20.86 12.89
CA VAL A 95 -11.85 20.62 13.70
C VAL A 95 -13.11 20.92 12.89
N HIS A 96 -13.16 22.08 12.21
CA HIS A 96 -14.31 22.53 11.43
C HIS A 96 -14.27 22.11 9.96
N ARG A 97 -13.16 21.49 9.50
CA ARG A 97 -13.01 20.96 8.14
C ARG A 97 -13.31 21.99 7.04
N LYS A 98 -12.92 23.25 7.25
CA LYS A 98 -13.12 24.36 6.29
C LYS A 98 -11.99 24.49 5.26
N GLY A 99 -11.04 23.54 5.23
CA GLY A 99 -9.97 23.50 4.23
C GLY A 99 -10.50 23.35 2.80
N ALA A 100 -9.71 23.79 1.82
CA ALA A 100 -10.02 23.58 0.42
C ALA A 100 -10.11 22.07 0.14
N ARG A 101 -11.31 21.58 -0.15
CA ARG A 101 -11.59 20.17 -0.54
C ARG A 101 -11.05 19.88 -1.93
N THR A 102 -9.74 20.00 -2.13
CA THR A 102 -9.08 19.79 -3.44
C THR A 102 -8.85 18.32 -3.73
N VAL A 103 -8.66 17.52 -2.67
CA VAL A 103 -9.02 16.11 -2.68
C VAL A 103 -10.39 16.07 -2.06
N VAL A 104 -11.40 15.70 -2.83
CA VAL A 104 -12.71 15.28 -2.34
C VAL A 104 -12.50 14.58 -0.99
N ASP A 105 -12.88 15.21 0.13
CA ASP A 105 -12.88 14.62 1.49
C ASP A 105 -13.71 13.35 1.41
N ARG A 106 -13.14 12.24 0.93
CA ARG A 106 -13.82 11.29 0.04
C ARG A 106 -15.22 10.92 0.54
N PRO A 107 -16.29 11.62 0.08
CA PRO A 107 -17.63 11.21 0.40
C PRO A 107 -17.82 9.94 -0.40
N ASN A 108 -18.17 8.85 0.29
CA ASN A 108 -18.36 7.51 -0.28
C ASN A 108 -17.09 6.69 -0.55
N THR A 109 -16.01 6.81 0.24
CA THR A 109 -15.18 5.60 0.47
C THR A 109 -15.88 4.74 1.49
N PRO A 110 -16.42 3.56 1.13
CA PRO A 110 -17.02 2.62 2.08
C PRO A 110 -15.96 1.93 2.97
N TYR A 111 -14.71 2.39 2.91
CA TYR A 111 -13.56 1.84 3.59
C TYR A 111 -12.83 2.98 4.31
N THR A 112 -12.83 2.92 5.63
CA THR A 112 -11.91 3.63 6.53
C THR A 112 -10.62 2.82 6.66
N GLU A 113 -9.46 3.41 6.96
CA GLU A 113 -8.23 2.62 7.19
C GLU A 113 -8.39 1.59 8.32
N ALA A 114 -9.34 1.85 9.24
CA ALA A 114 -9.82 0.90 10.26
C ALA A 114 -10.51 -0.36 9.70
N ASP A 115 -10.77 -0.45 8.39
CA ASP A 115 -11.44 -1.58 7.76
C ASP A 115 -10.53 -2.75 7.39
N TYR A 116 -9.21 -2.59 7.54
CA TYR A 116 -8.24 -3.62 7.21
C TYR A 116 -7.42 -4.01 8.43
N ASN A 117 -7.27 -5.32 8.62
CA ASN A 117 -6.33 -5.87 9.59
C ASN A 117 -5.05 -6.34 8.90
N PHE A 118 -3.98 -6.44 9.68
CA PHE A 118 -2.74 -7.07 9.25
C PHE A 118 -2.56 -8.43 9.92
N SER A 119 -2.09 -9.43 9.16
CA SER A 119 -1.70 -10.72 9.75
C SER A 119 -0.53 -10.57 10.71
N SER A 120 -0.42 -11.47 11.71
CA SER A 120 0.65 -11.42 12.72
C SER A 120 2.05 -11.29 12.11
N GLU A 121 2.35 -12.04 11.04
CA GLU A 121 3.67 -11.96 10.38
C GLU A 121 3.98 -10.58 9.76
N MET A 122 2.95 -9.85 9.32
CA MET A 122 3.12 -8.50 8.80
C MET A 122 3.33 -7.49 9.92
N LEU A 123 2.59 -7.64 11.03
CA LEU A 123 2.77 -6.80 12.22
C LEU A 123 4.15 -7.00 12.85
N ASP A 124 4.65 -8.24 12.91
CA ASP A 124 6.02 -8.54 13.34
C ASP A 124 7.07 -7.87 12.44
N ALA A 125 6.88 -7.91 11.12
CA ALA A 125 7.77 -7.26 10.18
C ALA A 125 7.75 -5.73 10.35
N MET A 126 6.58 -5.13 10.57
CA MET A 126 6.45 -3.71 10.88
C MET A 126 7.19 -3.35 12.17
N ILE A 127 6.98 -4.11 13.26
CA ILE A 127 7.67 -3.90 14.54
C ILE A 127 9.19 -3.99 14.36
N THR A 128 9.67 -4.96 13.59
CA THR A 128 11.10 -5.12 13.30
C THR A 128 11.68 -3.89 12.60
N GLU A 129 10.97 -3.33 11.62
CA GLU A 129 11.40 -2.11 10.93
C GLU A 129 11.34 -0.88 11.84
N LEU A 130 10.33 -0.76 12.70
CA LEU A 130 10.24 0.32 13.68
C LEU A 130 11.39 0.24 14.69
N ASP A 131 11.71 -0.96 15.18
CA ASP A 131 12.85 -1.21 16.08
C ASP A 131 14.20 -0.88 15.41
N ARG A 132 14.34 -1.18 14.11
CA ARG A 132 15.51 -0.78 13.32
C ARG A 132 15.65 0.74 13.24
N LEU A 133 14.56 1.47 13.02
CA LEU A 133 14.57 2.94 12.97
C LEU A 133 14.88 3.55 14.34
N ILE A 134 14.25 3.06 15.41
CA ILE A 134 14.54 3.49 16.79
C ILE A 134 16.02 3.30 17.09
N THR A 135 16.54 2.09 16.86
CA THR A 135 17.96 1.77 17.13
C THR A 135 18.90 2.69 16.35
N LYS A 136 18.61 2.95 15.08
CA LYS A 136 19.43 3.84 14.24
C LYS A 136 19.45 5.26 14.80
N TYR A 137 18.28 5.86 15.02
CA TYR A 137 18.17 7.27 15.41
C TYR A 137 18.48 7.54 16.88
N SER A 138 18.47 6.52 17.74
CA SER A 138 18.94 6.60 19.12
C SER A 138 20.46 6.41 19.27
N SER A 139 21.18 6.05 18.20
CA SER A 139 22.64 5.86 18.27
C SER A 139 23.38 7.20 18.44
N SER A 140 24.62 7.15 18.93
CA SER A 140 25.43 8.34 19.27
C SER A 140 25.67 9.29 18.09
N GLU A 141 25.62 8.78 16.86
CA GLU A 141 25.73 9.59 15.64
C GLU A 141 24.51 10.53 15.46
N TRP A 142 23.33 10.10 15.91
CA TRP A 142 22.05 10.78 15.63
C TRP A 142 21.41 11.41 16.87
N SER A 143 21.64 10.89 18.06
CA SER A 143 20.92 11.28 19.29
C SER A 143 21.15 12.72 19.75
N SER A 144 22.19 13.39 19.25
CA SER A 144 22.42 14.82 19.47
C SER A 144 21.49 15.73 18.64
N LEU A 145 20.86 15.19 17.59
CA LEU A 145 19.96 15.93 16.71
C LEU A 145 18.52 15.87 17.24
N GLY A 146 17.94 17.04 17.53
CA GLY A 146 16.54 17.14 17.99
C GLY A 146 15.53 16.49 17.03
N THR A 147 15.78 16.53 15.71
CA THR A 147 14.93 15.87 14.72
C THR A 147 15.02 14.35 14.77
N ALA A 148 16.19 13.77 15.07
CA ALA A 148 16.33 12.34 15.27
C ALA A 148 15.59 11.89 16.54
N ASN A 149 15.70 12.66 17.62
CA ASN A 149 14.96 12.39 18.86
C ASN A 149 13.44 12.46 18.61
N ARG A 150 12.96 13.44 17.84
CA ARG A 150 11.55 13.52 17.43
C ARG A 150 11.10 12.30 16.62
N ILE A 151 11.93 11.80 15.70
CA ILE A 151 11.63 10.57 14.96
C ILE A 151 11.50 9.39 15.93
N VAL A 152 12.44 9.23 16.87
CA VAL A 152 12.40 8.16 17.87
C VAL A 152 11.10 8.23 18.68
N ASP A 153 10.70 9.41 19.14
CA ASP A 153 9.47 9.59 19.91
C ASP A 153 8.23 9.13 19.12
N LEU A 154 8.10 9.60 17.87
CA LEU A 154 6.97 9.26 17.00
C LEU A 154 6.94 7.76 16.66
N VAL A 155 8.09 7.21 16.26
CA VAL A 155 8.22 5.81 15.88
C VAL A 155 7.99 4.89 17.08
N SER A 156 8.45 5.27 18.28
CA SER A 156 8.22 4.50 19.52
C SER A 156 6.74 4.45 19.87
N TRP A 157 6.02 5.56 19.69
CA TRP A 157 4.56 5.57 19.87
C TRP A 157 3.85 4.63 18.89
N HIS A 158 4.19 4.70 17.59
CA HIS A 158 3.62 3.79 16.58
C HIS A 158 3.96 2.33 16.83
N ARG A 159 5.18 2.04 17.30
CA ARG A 159 5.59 0.69 17.69
C ARG A 159 4.71 0.14 18.81
N GLY A 160 4.37 0.97 19.81
CA GLY A 160 3.44 0.60 20.87
C GLY A 160 2.05 0.23 20.35
N LEU A 161 1.50 1.02 19.42
CA LEU A 161 0.21 0.72 18.78
C LEU A 161 0.25 -0.57 17.97
N THR A 162 1.31 -0.76 17.19
CA THR A 162 1.50 -1.96 16.35
C THR A 162 1.64 -3.22 17.20
N GLN A 163 2.35 -3.14 18.33
CA GLN A 163 2.46 -4.23 19.29
C GLN A 163 1.10 -4.58 19.91
N ALA A 164 0.31 -3.58 20.28
CA ALA A 164 -1.04 -3.82 20.80
C ALA A 164 -1.92 -4.54 19.76
N GLU A 165 -1.85 -4.15 18.48
CA GLU A 165 -2.57 -4.85 17.41
C GLU A 165 -2.09 -6.30 17.25
N LEU A 166 -0.78 -6.55 17.33
CA LEU A 166 -0.23 -7.90 17.28
C LEU A 166 -0.72 -8.77 18.45
N ASP A 167 -0.79 -8.22 19.65
CA ASP A 167 -1.29 -8.93 20.84
C ASP A 167 -2.79 -9.26 20.70
N GLU A 168 -3.58 -8.35 20.13
CA GLU A 168 -5.00 -8.60 19.80
C GLU A 168 -5.17 -9.67 18.73
N MET A 169 -4.30 -9.69 17.73
CA MET A 169 -4.26 -10.70 16.68
C MET A 169 -3.90 -12.08 17.25
N ASN A 170 -2.86 -12.16 18.08
CA ASN A 170 -2.38 -13.41 18.66
C ASN A 170 -3.34 -13.99 19.71
N SER A 171 -4.05 -13.13 20.45
CA SER A 171 -5.12 -13.55 21.38
C SER A 171 -6.43 -13.94 20.68
N GLY A 172 -6.55 -13.69 19.37
CA GLY A 172 -7.76 -13.97 18.59
C GLY A 172 -8.89 -12.97 18.84
N ARG A 173 -8.64 -11.89 19.58
CA ARG A 173 -9.59 -10.77 19.77
C ARG A 173 -9.86 -10.09 18.43
N ARG A 174 -8.82 -9.91 17.62
CA ARG A 174 -8.90 -9.41 16.25
C ARG A 174 -8.90 -10.60 15.28
N LYS A 175 -9.79 -10.58 14.29
CA LYS A 175 -9.97 -11.68 13.33
C LYS A 175 -9.75 -11.22 11.90
N LEU A 176 -8.90 -11.94 11.19
CA LEU A 176 -8.60 -11.68 9.79
C LEU A 176 -9.73 -12.16 8.87
N SER A 177 -10.16 -11.28 7.99
CA SER A 177 -11.14 -11.47 6.91
C SER A 177 -10.45 -11.70 5.56
N ALA A 178 -11.22 -11.83 4.49
CA ALA A 178 -10.68 -12.00 3.13
C ALA A 178 -10.19 -10.70 2.48
N LYS A 179 -10.56 -9.54 3.04
CA LYS A 179 -10.14 -8.21 2.56
C LYS A 179 -8.83 -7.71 3.20
N ASP A 180 -8.36 -8.42 4.23
CA ASP A 180 -7.23 -7.99 5.06
C ASP A 180 -5.87 -8.25 4.41
N PHE A 181 -4.85 -7.57 4.91
CA PHE A 181 -3.47 -7.74 4.49
C PHE A 181 -2.90 -8.99 5.14
N LEU A 182 -2.71 -10.02 4.32
CA LEU A 182 -2.21 -11.32 4.76
C LEU A 182 -0.80 -11.49 4.21
N GLY A 183 0.16 -11.86 5.04
CA GLY A 183 1.49 -12.23 4.55
C GLY A 183 1.51 -13.60 3.87
N PRO A 184 2.69 -14.06 3.42
CA PRO A 184 2.84 -15.32 2.69
C PRO A 184 2.39 -16.54 3.49
N THR A 185 2.75 -16.59 4.78
CA THR A 185 2.46 -17.74 5.64
C THR A 185 0.97 -17.87 5.91
N GLU A 186 0.30 -16.76 6.23
CA GLU A 186 -1.13 -16.74 6.50
C GLU A 186 -1.95 -17.04 5.23
N ARG A 187 -1.50 -16.56 4.06
CA ARG A 187 -2.14 -16.92 2.78
C ARG A 187 -2.04 -18.40 2.48
N GLU A 188 -0.86 -18.99 2.70
CA GLU A 188 -0.64 -20.41 2.46
C GLU A 188 -1.47 -21.27 3.42
N LYS A 189 -1.51 -20.91 4.71
CA LYS A 189 -2.35 -21.56 5.71
C LYS A 189 -3.82 -21.58 5.31
N ARG A 190 -4.35 -20.45 4.83
CA ARG A 190 -5.73 -20.36 4.33
C ARG A 190 -5.97 -21.17 3.06
N ARG A 191 -4.98 -21.20 2.16
CA ARG A 191 -5.04 -22.02 0.94
C ARG A 191 -5.15 -23.50 1.28
N LEU A 192 -4.32 -23.99 2.20
CA LEU A 192 -4.34 -25.38 2.66
C LEU A 192 -5.65 -25.72 3.39
N ALA A 193 -6.14 -24.84 4.27
CA ALA A 193 -7.42 -25.02 4.95
C ALA A 193 -8.60 -25.08 3.96
N SER A 194 -8.58 -24.26 2.90
CA SER A 194 -9.59 -24.30 1.85
C SER A 194 -9.55 -25.61 1.07
N LEU A 195 -8.37 -26.18 0.80
CA LEU A 195 -8.22 -27.46 0.11
C LEU A 195 -8.70 -28.63 0.98
N ALA A 196 -8.31 -28.66 2.26
CA ALA A 196 -8.75 -29.69 3.19
C ALA A 196 -10.28 -29.72 3.37
N ASN A 197 -10.93 -28.54 3.42
CA ASN A 197 -12.39 -28.45 3.48
C ASN A 197 -13.08 -28.91 2.17
N HIS A 198 -12.38 -28.90 1.03
CA HIS A 198 -12.88 -29.43 -0.23
C HIS A 198 -12.65 -30.93 -0.41
N GLU A 199 -11.66 -31.52 0.27
CA GLU A 199 -11.38 -32.97 0.24
C GLU A 199 -12.19 -33.78 1.27
N GLY A 200 -12.83 -33.13 2.25
CA GLY A 200 -13.71 -33.76 3.24
C GLY A 200 -15.22 -33.64 2.99
N GLY A 201 -15.65 -33.07 1.85
CA GLY A 201 -17.06 -32.94 1.51
C GLY A 201 -17.64 -34.23 0.91
N PRO A 202 -18.86 -34.67 1.30
CA PRO A 202 -19.51 -35.80 0.64
C PRO A 202 -19.63 -35.51 -0.87
N ALA A 203 -19.52 -36.58 -1.68
CA ALA A 203 -19.74 -36.57 -3.13
C ALA A 203 -20.95 -35.68 -3.51
N PRO A 204 -20.96 -35.04 -4.70
CA PRO A 204 -22.04 -34.14 -5.11
C PRO A 204 -23.35 -34.92 -5.27
N GLY A 205 -24.07 -35.04 -4.17
CA GLY A 205 -25.27 -35.84 -4.03
C GLY A 205 -25.99 -35.37 -2.78
N ASN A 206 -26.91 -34.42 -2.99
CA ASN A 206 -27.96 -34.01 -2.06
C ASN A 206 -27.52 -33.19 -0.84
N ALA A 207 -27.28 -31.89 -1.05
CA ALA A 207 -27.56 -30.86 -0.04
C ALA A 207 -28.69 -29.94 -0.56
N PRO A 208 -29.61 -29.50 0.32
CA PRO A 208 -30.89 -28.92 -0.09
C PRO A 208 -30.72 -27.56 -0.76
N ASN A 209 -31.54 -27.35 -1.79
CA ASN A 209 -31.63 -26.17 -2.67
C ASN A 209 -31.38 -24.83 -1.96
N SER A 210 -30.15 -24.33 -2.05
CA SER A 210 -29.89 -22.89 -1.99
C SER A 210 -30.32 -22.29 -3.33
N PRO A 211 -31.24 -21.31 -3.38
CA PRO A 211 -31.78 -20.78 -4.63
C PRO A 211 -30.73 -20.09 -5.53
N ASN A 212 -29.49 -19.94 -5.05
CA ASN A 212 -28.42 -19.24 -5.77
C ASN A 212 -27.32 -20.16 -6.33
N THR A 213 -27.31 -21.48 -6.04
CA THR A 213 -26.27 -22.39 -6.58
C THR A 213 -26.34 -22.53 -8.09
N GLY A 214 -27.54 -22.57 -8.67
CA GLY A 214 -27.73 -22.61 -10.13
C GLY A 214 -27.13 -21.41 -10.86
N TYR A 215 -27.17 -20.22 -10.25
CA TYR A 215 -26.60 -19.00 -10.81
C TYR A 215 -25.07 -19.05 -10.86
N PHE A 216 -24.43 -19.50 -9.77
CA PHE A 216 -22.97 -19.63 -9.73
C PHE A 216 -22.46 -20.77 -10.62
N ASP A 217 -23.18 -21.88 -10.73
CA ASP A 217 -22.84 -22.98 -11.63
C ASP A 217 -22.99 -22.60 -13.12
N ALA A 218 -23.98 -21.76 -13.45
CA ALA A 218 -24.15 -21.21 -14.78
C ALA A 218 -22.98 -20.27 -15.13
N MET A 219 -22.61 -19.36 -14.22
CA MET A 219 -21.45 -18.47 -14.42
C MET A 219 -20.12 -19.23 -14.52
N ALA A 220 -19.93 -20.28 -13.73
CA ALA A 220 -18.72 -21.11 -13.80
C ALA A 220 -18.62 -21.82 -15.16
N ARG A 221 -19.73 -22.40 -15.64
CA ARG A 221 -19.82 -23.02 -16.97
C ARG A 221 -19.54 -22.01 -18.09
N GLU A 222 -20.09 -20.80 -17.98
CA GLU A 222 -19.87 -19.74 -18.96
C GLU A 222 -18.41 -19.26 -19.00
N ARG A 223 -17.76 -19.08 -17.84
CA ARG A 223 -16.33 -18.73 -17.75
C ARG A 223 -15.44 -19.79 -18.38
N ILE A 224 -15.72 -21.07 -18.14
CA ILE A 224 -14.99 -22.19 -18.74
C ILE A 224 -15.18 -22.21 -20.26
N ALA A 225 -16.42 -22.02 -20.74
CA ALA A 225 -16.73 -21.93 -22.16
C ALA A 225 -16.01 -20.75 -22.84
N LEU A 226 -15.99 -19.58 -22.20
CA LEU A 226 -15.30 -18.39 -22.69
C LEU A 226 -13.78 -18.61 -22.78
N LYS A 227 -13.16 -19.20 -21.74
CA LYS A 227 -11.74 -19.56 -21.75
C LYS A 227 -11.42 -20.51 -22.91
N ARG A 228 -12.23 -21.57 -23.12
CA ARG A 228 -12.07 -22.50 -24.25
C ARG A 228 -12.22 -21.80 -25.61
N ARG A 229 -13.16 -20.86 -25.74
CA ARG A 229 -13.35 -20.08 -26.98
C ARG A 229 -12.16 -19.17 -27.27
N LYS A 230 -11.63 -18.48 -26.27
CA LYS A 230 -10.42 -17.64 -26.39
C LYS A 230 -9.20 -18.49 -26.77
N ALA A 231 -8.99 -19.63 -26.12
CA ALA A 231 -7.89 -20.54 -26.43
C ALA A 231 -7.96 -21.06 -27.89
N ARG A 232 -9.16 -21.46 -28.36
CA ARG A 232 -9.37 -21.88 -29.76
C ARG A 232 -9.10 -20.75 -30.76
N LYS A 233 -9.50 -19.51 -30.46
CA LYS A 233 -9.25 -18.35 -31.33
C LYS A 233 -7.75 -18.04 -31.41
N ALA A 234 -7.05 -18.04 -30.28
CA ALA A 234 -5.60 -17.85 -30.24
C ALA A 234 -4.84 -18.95 -31.01
N GLN A 235 -5.28 -20.20 -30.89
CA GLN A 235 -4.68 -21.31 -31.64
C GLN A 235 -4.89 -21.18 -33.16
N ARG A 236 -6.08 -20.72 -33.59
CA ARG A 236 -6.35 -20.44 -35.02
C ARG A 236 -5.50 -19.30 -35.55
N GLN A 237 -5.34 -18.21 -34.80
CA GLN A 237 -4.48 -17.08 -35.16
C GLN A 237 -3.02 -17.52 -35.32
N ARG A 238 -2.49 -18.28 -34.36
CA ARG A 238 -1.12 -18.84 -34.46
C ARG A 238 -0.93 -19.73 -35.69
N LYS A 239 -1.95 -20.52 -36.08
CA LYS A 239 -1.89 -21.35 -37.30
C LYS A 239 -1.96 -20.52 -38.59
N ALA A 240 -2.74 -19.44 -38.61
CA ALA A 240 -2.82 -18.54 -39.75
C ALA A 240 -1.49 -17.81 -39.95
N GLN A 241 -0.95 -17.23 -38.88
CA GLN A 241 0.33 -16.52 -38.91
C GLN A 241 1.46 -17.43 -39.43
N ARG A 242 1.56 -18.67 -38.92
CA ARG A 242 2.53 -19.66 -39.45
C ARG A 242 2.37 -19.99 -40.92
N LYS A 243 1.15 -19.89 -41.49
CA LYS A 243 0.94 -20.11 -42.93
C LYS A 243 1.38 -18.89 -43.74
N ASP A 244 1.13 -17.70 -43.23
CA ASP A 244 1.53 -16.44 -43.87
C ASP A 244 3.06 -16.29 -43.85
N ASP A 245 3.69 -16.61 -42.72
CA ASP A 245 5.16 -16.65 -42.60
C ASP A 245 5.78 -17.61 -43.63
N ARG A 246 5.22 -18.82 -43.77
CA ARG A 246 5.67 -19.81 -44.77
C ARG A 246 5.45 -19.36 -46.22
N ARG A 247 4.42 -18.55 -46.49
CA ARG A 247 4.18 -17.98 -47.82
C ARG A 247 5.20 -16.89 -48.12
N ALA A 248 5.43 -15.97 -47.18
CA ALA A 248 6.42 -14.92 -47.30
C ALA A 248 7.84 -15.50 -47.53
N GLU A 249 8.20 -16.55 -46.80
CA GLU A 249 9.48 -17.24 -46.94
C GLU A 249 9.64 -17.87 -48.34
N ARG A 250 8.59 -18.51 -48.87
CA ARG A 250 8.59 -19.05 -50.24
C ARG A 250 8.72 -17.96 -51.31
N THR A 251 8.02 -16.83 -51.15
CA THR A 251 8.12 -15.69 -52.08
C THR A 251 9.53 -15.10 -52.07
N LEU A 252 10.17 -14.97 -50.90
CA LEU A 252 11.56 -14.53 -50.78
C LEU A 252 12.55 -15.49 -51.41
N THR A 253 12.27 -16.80 -51.36
CA THR A 253 13.15 -17.82 -51.96
C THR A 253 13.04 -17.83 -53.49
N LEU A 254 11.86 -17.52 -54.03
CA LEU A 254 11.66 -17.39 -55.48
C LEU A 254 12.35 -16.15 -56.05
N LEU A 255 12.24 -15.00 -55.37
CA LEU A 255 12.91 -13.76 -55.78
C LEU A 255 14.44 -13.86 -55.77
N ARG A 256 15.01 -14.73 -54.93
CA ARG A 256 16.45 -15.02 -54.87
C ARG A 256 16.97 -15.99 -55.95
N ARG A 257 16.08 -16.59 -56.74
CA ARG A 257 16.44 -17.53 -57.81
C ARG A 257 16.50 -16.87 -59.20
N ASP A 258 15.99 -15.65 -59.32
CA ASP A 258 15.96 -14.86 -60.56
C ASP A 258 17.10 -13.80 -60.61
N GLU A 259 18.04 -13.84 -59.66
CA GLU A 259 19.35 -13.17 -59.68
C GLU A 259 20.46 -14.20 -59.99
#